data_AF-A0A497JH36-F1
#
_entry.id   AF-A0A497JH36-F1
#
_cell.length_a   1.000
_cell.length_b   1.000
_cell.length_c   1.000
_cell.angle_alpha   90.00
_cell.angle_beta   90.00
_cell.angle_gamma   90.00
#
_symmetry.space_group_name_H-M   'P 1'
#
loop_
_entity.id
_entity.type
_entity.pdbx_description
1 polymer ?
#
loop_
_entity_poly.entity_id
_entity_poly.type
_entity_poly.pdbx_seq_one_letter_code
_entity_poly.pdbx_strand_id
1 'polypeptide(L)'
;MVNLKEQETELRLFLQSVEEQIEKFNRLKEMLAEKRDSIREAMQQHNFSLVPVKISTEQCEDVLAETEQHLLELNKLKNYLGVKLKQIIEEEQLLESLKKRFGDTLEIEEVEHGFEIKYFDSEAKQAFEELQKSKEKISHIKSTLRKIEEREAEEQAE
;
A
#
# COMPACT_ATOMS: atom_id res chain seq x y z
N MET A 1 -13.40 -5.26 -7.77
CA MET A 1 -12.71 -4.15 -8.44
C MET A 1 -12.86 -2.95 -7.54
N VAL A 2 -11.77 -2.45 -6.97
CA VAL A 2 -11.81 -1.23 -6.16
C VAL A 2 -11.20 -0.13 -7.01
N ASN A 3 -11.99 0.90 -7.31
CA ASN A 3 -11.59 2.02 -8.14
C ASN A 3 -10.56 2.87 -7.37
N LEU A 4 -9.38 3.13 -7.95
CA LEU A 4 -8.33 3.93 -7.31
C LEU A 4 -8.85 5.28 -6.80
N LYS A 5 -9.79 5.92 -7.52
CA LYS A 5 -10.43 7.17 -7.09
C LYS A 5 -11.30 7.01 -5.84
N GLU A 6 -11.98 5.88 -5.71
CA GLU A 6 -12.77 5.58 -4.51
C GLU A 6 -11.84 5.37 -3.31
N GLN A 7 -10.75 4.63 -3.50
CA GLN A 7 -9.73 4.44 -2.46
C GLN A 7 -9.06 5.76 -2.07
N GLU A 8 -8.72 6.62 -3.04
CA GLU A 8 -8.17 7.95 -2.78
C GLU A 8 -9.13 8.78 -1.92
N THR A 9 -10.41 8.80 -2.29
CA THR A 9 -11.45 9.55 -1.58
C THR A 9 -11.63 9.03 -0.15
N GLU A 10 -11.71 7.71 0.03
CA GLU A 10 -11.82 7.09 1.35
C GLU A 10 -10.60 7.38 2.22
N LEU A 11 -9.38 7.26 1.69
CA LEU A 11 -8.16 7.57 2.43
C LEU A 11 -8.08 9.04 2.83
N ARG A 12 -8.54 9.97 1.98
CA ARG A 12 -8.63 11.40 2.33
C ARG A 12 -9.60 11.64 3.48
N LEU A 13 -10.76 11.00 3.46
CA LEU A 13 -11.75 11.10 4.54
C LEU A 13 -11.20 10.52 5.86
N PHE A 14 -10.52 9.37 5.80
CA PHE A 14 -9.88 8.80 6.98
C PHE A 14 -8.76 9.68 7.52
N LEU A 15 -7.92 10.26 6.66
CA LEU A 15 -6.89 11.21 7.08
C LEU A 15 -7.48 12.42 7.79
N GLN A 16 -8.52 13.02 7.22
CA GLN A 16 -9.21 14.15 7.84
C GLN A 16 -9.75 13.78 9.22
N SER A 17 -10.43 12.62 9.33
CA SER A 17 -10.97 12.15 10.62
C SER A 17 -9.86 11.95 11.67
N VAL A 18 -8.72 11.37 11.27
CA VAL A 18 -7.56 11.19 12.16
C VAL A 18 -6.97 12.54 12.58
N GLU A 19 -6.89 13.52 11.67
CA GLU A 19 -6.40 14.87 11.98
C GLU A 19 -7.30 15.59 12.99
N GLU A 20 -8.62 15.50 12.84
CA GLU A 20 -9.59 16.05 13.79
C GLU A 20 -9.46 15.40 15.18
N GLN A 21 -9.24 14.07 15.24
CA GLN A 21 -8.98 13.39 16.52
C GLN A 21 -7.66 13.84 17.14
N ILE A 22 -6.58 13.96 16.36
CA ILE A 22 -5.27 14.45 16.86
C ILE A 22 -5.44 15.84 17.48
N GLU A 23 -6.13 16.76 16.79
CA GLU A 23 -6.36 18.10 17.30
C GLU A 23 -7.17 18.08 18.61
N LYS A 24 -8.24 17.28 18.67
CA LYS A 24 -9.05 17.10 19.88
C LYS A 24 -8.21 16.60 21.06
N PHE A 25 -7.40 15.56 20.85
CA PHE A 25 -6.59 14.97 21.93
C PHE A 25 -5.40 15.85 22.33
N ASN A 26 -4.84 16.66 21.43
CA ASN A 26 -3.84 17.67 21.80
C ASN A 26 -4.44 18.71 22.76
N ARG A 27 -5.64 19.22 22.49
CA ARG A 27 -6.35 20.15 23.40
C ARG A 27 -6.63 19.50 24.76
N LEU A 28 -7.04 18.23 24.77
CA LEU A 28 -7.24 17.49 26.02
C LEU A 28 -5.94 17.30 26.81
N LYS A 29 -4.84 16.99 26.12
CA LYS A 29 -3.50 16.86 26.70
C LYS A 29 -3.07 18.16 27.37
N GLU A 30 -3.21 19.30 26.67
CA GLU A 30 -2.88 20.62 27.21
C GLU A 30 -3.69 20.93 28.47
N MET A 31 -5.01 20.77 28.41
CA MET A 31 -5.89 20.98 29.57
C MET A 31 -5.52 20.10 30.78
N LEU A 32 -5.18 18.84 30.54
CA LEU A 32 -4.75 17.94 31.62
C LEU A 32 -3.36 18.32 32.16
N ALA A 33 -2.44 18.77 31.30
CA ALA A 33 -1.12 19.22 31.73
C ALA A 33 -1.23 20.47 32.62
N GLU A 34 -2.07 21.44 32.25
CA GLU A 34 -2.37 22.62 33.06
C GLU A 34 -2.93 22.25 34.45
N LYS A 35 -3.86 21.29 34.50
CA LYS A 35 -4.38 20.77 35.78
C LYS A 35 -3.28 20.14 36.64
N ARG A 36 -2.39 19.35 36.04
CA ARG A 36 -1.27 18.73 36.75
C ARG A 36 -0.31 19.80 37.28
N ASP A 37 -0.02 20.79 36.46
CA ASP A 37 0.97 21.83 36.75
C ASP A 37 0.45 22.80 37.83
N SER A 38 -0.83 23.17 37.81
CA SER A 38 -1.46 23.93 38.91
C SER A 38 -1.44 23.19 40.26
N ILE A 39 -1.68 21.87 40.26
CA ILE A 39 -1.53 21.05 41.48
C ILE A 39 -0.07 21.05 41.94
N ARG A 40 0.88 20.91 41.00
CA ARG A 40 2.31 20.93 41.33
C ARG A 40 2.73 22.27 41.94
N GLU A 41 2.25 23.39 41.40
CA GLU A 41 2.50 24.73 41.96
C GLU A 41 1.96 24.86 43.40
N ALA A 42 0.75 24.38 43.67
CA ALA A 42 0.20 24.36 45.02
C ALA A 42 1.04 23.49 45.99
N MET A 43 1.54 22.33 45.52
CA MET A 43 2.41 21.47 46.32
C MET A 43 3.78 22.10 46.61
N GLN A 44 4.31 22.89 45.68
CA GLN A 44 5.57 23.63 45.87
C GLN A 44 5.48 24.67 46.99
N GLN A 45 4.33 25.35 47.14
CA GLN A 45 4.09 26.30 48.23
C GLN A 45 4.17 25.63 49.62
N HIS A 46 4.00 24.30 49.68
CA HIS A 46 4.07 23.50 50.90
C HIS A 46 5.35 22.64 51.00
N ASN A 47 6.40 22.93 50.21
CA ASN A 47 7.67 22.19 50.18
C ASN A 47 7.58 20.72 49.72
N PHE A 48 6.55 20.33 48.97
CA PHE A 48 6.39 18.98 48.41
C PHE A 48 6.81 18.89 46.93
N SER A 49 7.79 19.69 46.50
CA SER A 49 8.17 19.86 45.08
C SER A 49 8.64 18.59 44.36
N LEU A 50 9.10 17.58 45.10
CA LEU A 50 9.63 16.32 44.54
C LEU A 50 8.58 15.22 44.38
N VAL A 51 7.34 15.44 44.84
CA VAL A 51 6.28 14.42 44.76
C VAL A 51 5.67 14.42 43.36
N PRO A 52 5.66 13.29 42.63
CA PRO A 52 5.04 13.21 41.32
C PRO A 52 3.52 13.33 41.41
N VAL A 53 2.95 14.18 40.56
CA VAL A 53 1.49 14.37 40.44
C VAL A 53 1.00 13.60 39.23
N LYS A 54 0.07 12.67 39.47
CA LYS A 54 -0.69 11.97 38.42
C LYS A 54 -2.14 12.42 38.43
N ILE A 55 -2.74 12.50 37.26
CA ILE A 55 -4.18 12.72 37.11
C ILE A 55 -4.81 11.38 36.76
N SER A 56 -5.63 10.86 37.67
CA SER A 56 -6.28 9.55 37.55
C SER A 56 -7.80 9.71 37.50
N THR A 57 -8.49 8.75 36.88
CA THR A 57 -9.93 8.55 36.97
C THR A 57 -10.22 7.16 37.54
N GLU A 58 -11.50 6.84 37.78
CA GLU A 58 -11.92 5.51 38.23
C GLU A 58 -11.46 4.37 37.30
N GLN A 59 -11.21 4.67 36.03
CA GLN A 59 -10.87 3.68 35.00
C GLN A 59 -9.43 3.80 34.48
N CYS A 60 -8.67 4.82 34.89
CA CYS A 60 -7.34 5.08 34.34
C CYS A 60 -6.41 5.68 35.40
N GLU A 61 -5.27 5.03 35.63
CA GLU A 61 -4.29 5.47 36.63
C GLU A 61 -3.53 6.74 36.23
N ASP A 62 -3.29 6.97 34.94
CA ASP A 62 -2.60 8.15 34.43
C ASP A 62 -3.18 8.57 33.06
N VAL A 63 -4.18 9.44 33.11
CA VAL A 63 -4.91 9.90 31.93
C VAL A 63 -4.00 10.67 30.97
N LEU A 64 -2.98 11.37 31.50
CA LEU A 64 -2.03 12.11 30.68
C LEU A 64 -1.16 11.15 29.87
N ALA A 65 -0.58 10.14 30.52
CA ALA A 65 0.22 9.14 29.84
C ALA A 65 -0.61 8.38 28.78
N GLU A 66 -1.85 8.01 29.10
CA GLU A 66 -2.76 7.34 28.16
C GLU A 66 -3.09 8.23 26.95
N THR A 67 -3.34 9.52 27.18
CA THR A 67 -3.59 10.49 26.11
C THR A 67 -2.38 10.65 25.20
N GLU A 68 -1.17 10.68 25.76
CA GLU A 68 0.08 10.76 24.99
C GLU A 68 0.31 9.51 24.14
N GLN A 69 0.04 8.33 24.70
CA GLN A 69 0.12 7.06 23.98
C GLN A 69 -0.89 7.01 22.83
N HIS A 70 -2.13 7.42 23.06
CA HIS A 70 -3.15 7.46 22.02
C HIS A 70 -2.78 8.45 20.89
N LEU A 71 -2.25 9.63 21.23
CA LEU A 71 -1.74 10.57 20.24
C LEU A 71 -0.60 9.97 19.40
N LEU A 72 0.29 9.17 19.99
CA LEU A 72 1.34 8.48 19.25
C LEU A 72 0.75 7.49 18.23
N GLU A 73 -0.28 6.76 18.61
CA GLU A 73 -0.98 5.81 17.72
C GLU A 73 -1.69 6.53 16.57
N LEU A 74 -2.41 7.62 16.87
CA LEU A 74 -3.05 8.45 15.84
C LEU A 74 -2.03 9.03 14.85
N ASN A 75 -0.87 9.49 15.32
CA ASN A 75 0.18 10.00 14.44
C ASN A 75 0.80 8.90 13.57
N LYS A 76 0.99 7.69 14.10
CA LYS A 76 1.43 6.53 13.30
C LYS A 76 0.42 6.19 12.22
N LEU A 77 -0.86 6.19 12.57
CA LEU A 77 -1.95 5.93 11.62
C LEU A 77 -2.02 7.00 10.53
N LYS A 78 -1.94 8.29 10.91
CA LYS A 78 -1.86 9.41 9.97
C LYS A 78 -0.72 9.23 8.96
N ASN A 79 0.47 8.88 9.43
CA ASN A 79 1.62 8.68 8.56
C ASN A 79 1.41 7.50 7.60
N TYR A 80 0.87 6.38 8.12
CA TYR A 80 0.56 5.22 7.29
C TYR A 80 -0.45 5.55 6.18
N LEU A 81 -1.56 6.20 6.54
CA LEU A 81 -2.59 6.63 5.59
C LEU A 81 -2.02 7.63 4.57
N GLY A 82 -1.15 8.55 5.00
CA GLY A 82 -0.49 9.51 4.12
C GLY A 82 0.43 8.85 3.09
N VAL A 83 1.22 7.84 3.51
CA VAL A 83 2.05 7.04 2.59
C VAL A 83 1.17 6.28 1.60
N LYS A 84 0.07 5.68 2.07
CA LYS A 84 -0.86 4.94 1.20
C LYS A 84 -1.55 5.85 0.19
N LEU A 85 -2.03 7.01 0.61
CA LEU A 85 -2.64 7.99 -0.29
C LEU A 85 -1.65 8.45 -1.37
N LYS A 86 -0.39 8.70 -0.99
CA LYS A 86 0.65 9.07 -1.94
C LYS A 86 0.88 7.98 -3.00
N GLN A 87 0.92 6.71 -2.59
CA GLN A 87 1.07 5.58 -3.51
C GLN A 87 -0.08 5.54 -4.54
N ILE A 88 -1.33 5.70 -4.07
CA ILE A 88 -2.50 5.70 -4.97
C ILE A 88 -2.43 6.85 -5.98
N ILE A 89 -2.09 8.06 -5.53
CA ILE A 89 -1.95 9.21 -6.43
C ILE A 89 -0.85 8.97 -7.49
N GLU A 90 0.28 8.39 -7.09
CA GLU A 90 1.37 8.04 -8.03
C GLU A 90 0.93 6.96 -9.04
N GLU A 91 0.16 5.97 -8.60
CA GLU A 91 -0.43 4.93 -9.46
C GLU A 91 -1.44 5.52 -10.46
N GLU A 92 -2.32 6.43 -10.03
CA GLU A 92 -3.25 7.13 -10.92
C GLU A 92 -2.52 7.97 -11.96
N GLN A 93 -1.49 8.73 -11.56
CA GLN A 93 -0.68 9.54 -12.47
C GLN A 93 0.09 8.67 -13.48
N LEU A 94 0.58 7.50 -13.05
CA LEU A 94 1.23 6.54 -13.92
C LEU A 94 0.25 5.99 -14.95
N LEU A 95 -0.95 5.57 -14.53
CA LEU A 95 -2.00 5.10 -15.42
C LEU A 95 -2.41 6.15 -16.45
N GLU A 96 -2.61 7.38 -16.02
CA GLU A 96 -2.95 8.49 -16.92
C GLU A 96 -1.83 8.72 -17.94
N SER A 97 -0.57 8.69 -17.49
CA SER A 97 0.60 8.85 -18.35
C SER A 97 0.75 7.72 -19.37
N LEU A 98 0.51 6.47 -18.96
CA LEU A 98 0.55 5.30 -19.84
C LEU A 98 -0.59 5.35 -20.87
N LYS A 99 -1.83 5.64 -20.44
CA LYS A 99 -2.98 5.80 -21.34
C LYS A 99 -2.76 6.94 -22.34
N LYS A 100 -2.18 8.06 -21.91
CA LYS A 100 -1.89 9.20 -22.82
C LYS A 100 -0.83 8.87 -23.86
N ARG A 101 0.17 8.07 -23.51
CA ARG A 101 1.31 7.78 -24.40
C ARG A 101 1.06 6.57 -25.30
N PHE A 102 0.27 5.62 -24.84
CA PHE A 102 0.11 4.31 -25.47
C PHE A 102 -1.34 3.85 -25.59
N GLY A 103 -2.33 4.70 -25.30
CA GLY A 103 -3.75 4.31 -25.30
C GLY A 103 -4.28 3.78 -26.64
N ASP A 104 -3.59 4.07 -27.74
CA ASP A 104 -3.93 3.55 -29.07
C ASP A 104 -3.32 2.16 -29.36
N THR A 105 -2.37 1.70 -28.54
CA THR A 105 -1.61 0.45 -28.74
C THR A 105 -1.65 -0.51 -27.56
N LEU A 106 -2.05 -0.03 -26.37
CA LEU A 106 -2.12 -0.76 -25.12
C LEU A 106 -3.53 -0.76 -24.53
N GLU A 107 -3.92 -1.91 -24.00
CA GLU A 107 -4.95 -2.00 -22.97
C GLU A 107 -4.29 -2.27 -21.63
N ILE A 108 -4.70 -1.50 -20.63
CA ILE A 108 -4.17 -1.55 -19.28
C ILE A 108 -5.32 -1.94 -18.36
N GLU A 109 -5.25 -3.14 -17.80
CA GLU A 109 -6.20 -3.65 -16.82
C GLU A 109 -5.58 -3.59 -15.42
N GLU A 110 -6.33 -3.05 -14.46
CA GLU A 110 -5.98 -3.16 -13.04
C GLU A 110 -6.28 -4.56 -12.53
N VAL A 111 -5.28 -5.20 -11.93
CA VAL A 111 -5.36 -6.52 -11.29
C VAL A 111 -4.99 -6.41 -9.82
N GLU A 112 -5.29 -7.43 -9.02
CA GLU A 112 -5.20 -7.41 -7.54
C GLU A 112 -3.80 -7.00 -6.99
N HIS A 113 -2.74 -7.13 -7.79
CA HIS A 113 -1.37 -6.78 -7.44
C HIS A 113 -0.64 -5.91 -8.48
N GLY A 114 -1.36 -5.11 -9.26
CA GLY A 114 -0.76 -4.13 -10.16
C GLY A 114 -1.49 -3.97 -11.48
N PHE A 115 -0.73 -3.85 -12.57
CA PHE A 115 -1.26 -3.60 -13.90
C PHE A 115 -0.93 -4.75 -14.84
N GLU A 116 -1.94 -5.27 -15.53
CA GLU A 116 -1.77 -6.13 -16.69
C GLU A 116 -1.78 -5.26 -17.96
N ILE A 117 -0.73 -5.38 -18.78
CA ILE A 117 -0.57 -4.59 -20.01
C ILE A 117 -0.66 -5.52 -21.21
N LYS A 118 -1.65 -5.29 -22.07
CA LYS A 118 -1.87 -6.04 -23.31
C LYS A 118 -1.54 -5.15 -24.51
N TYR A 119 -0.54 -5.54 -25.31
CA TYR A 119 -0.21 -4.89 -26.57
C TYR A 119 -1.11 -5.39 -27.70
N PHE A 120 -1.71 -4.46 -28.46
CA PHE A 120 -2.54 -4.79 -29.62
C PHE A 120 -2.03 -4.21 -30.93
N ASP A 121 -0.84 -3.62 -30.93
CA ASP A 121 -0.22 -3.12 -32.13
C ASP A 121 0.10 -4.25 -33.14
N SER A 122 0.35 -3.84 -34.38
CA SER A 122 0.64 -4.75 -35.48
C SER A 122 1.95 -5.50 -35.29
N GLU A 123 2.93 -4.91 -34.59
CA GLU A 123 4.25 -5.50 -34.39
C GLU A 123 4.19 -6.67 -33.39
N ALA A 124 3.49 -6.48 -32.27
CA ALA A 124 3.25 -7.52 -31.28
C ALA A 124 2.45 -8.70 -31.87
N LYS A 125 1.45 -8.42 -32.71
CA LYS A 125 0.71 -9.47 -33.44
C LYS A 125 1.60 -10.24 -34.40
N GLN A 126 2.42 -9.56 -35.20
CA GLN A 126 3.37 -10.21 -36.11
C GLN A 126 4.39 -11.07 -35.37
N ALA A 127 4.96 -10.55 -34.27
CA ALA A 127 5.90 -11.28 -33.45
C ALA A 127 5.29 -12.57 -32.87
N PHE A 128 4.02 -12.50 -32.42
CA PHE A 128 3.30 -13.68 -31.93
C PHE A 128 3.04 -14.70 -33.04
N GLU A 129 2.63 -14.28 -34.23
CA GLU A 129 2.42 -15.17 -35.38
C GLU A 129 3.71 -15.88 -35.79
N GLU A 130 4.83 -15.16 -35.88
CA GLU A 130 6.13 -15.76 -36.20
C GLU A 130 6.61 -16.73 -35.11
N LEU A 131 6.35 -16.40 -33.84
CA LEU A 131 6.63 -17.32 -32.72
C LEU A 131 5.83 -18.62 -32.85
N GLN A 132 4.54 -18.54 -33.19
CA GLN A 132 3.69 -19.73 -33.37
C GLN A 132 4.19 -20.60 -34.52
N LYS A 133 4.48 -20.00 -35.68
CA LYS A 133 5.08 -20.72 -36.83
C LYS A 133 6.39 -21.40 -36.45
N SER A 134 7.24 -20.73 -35.66
CA SER A 134 8.50 -21.29 -35.18
C SER A 134 8.28 -22.48 -34.24
N LYS A 135 7.34 -22.36 -33.29
CA LYS A 135 6.98 -23.48 -32.38
C LYS A 135 6.46 -24.70 -33.14
N GLU A 136 5.63 -24.50 -34.15
CA GLU A 136 5.14 -25.58 -35.02
C GLU A 136 6.29 -26.27 -35.76
N LYS A 137 7.20 -25.49 -36.36
CA LYS A 137 8.39 -26.02 -37.02
C LYS A 137 9.26 -26.84 -36.07
N ILE A 138 9.52 -26.32 -34.86
CA ILE A 138 10.29 -27.03 -33.83
C ILE A 138 9.60 -28.34 -33.44
N SER A 139 8.27 -28.31 -33.25
CA SER A 139 7.49 -29.50 -32.92
C SER A 139 7.62 -30.56 -34.02
N HIS A 140 7.50 -30.16 -35.29
CA HIS A 140 7.65 -31.05 -36.42
C HIS A 140 9.06 -31.66 -36.48
N ILE A 141 10.11 -30.84 -36.36
CA ILE A 141 11.51 -31.29 -36.33
C ILE A 141 11.73 -32.31 -35.20
N LYS A 142 11.25 -32.02 -33.98
CA LYS A 142 11.35 -32.94 -32.85
C LYS A 142 10.63 -34.27 -33.12
N SER A 143 9.45 -34.24 -33.73
CA SER A 143 8.72 -35.45 -34.09
C SER A 143 9.46 -36.29 -35.14
N THR A 144 10.09 -35.62 -36.11
CA THR A 144 10.83 -36.28 -37.19
C THR A 144 12.12 -36.89 -36.66
N LEU A 145 12.85 -36.18 -35.79
CA LEU A 145 14.02 -36.71 -35.10
C LEU A 145 13.69 -37.95 -34.29
N ARG A 146 12.61 -37.93 -33.49
CA ARG A 146 12.16 -39.14 -32.76
C ARG A 146 11.93 -40.33 -33.67
N LYS A 147 11.27 -40.12 -34.82
CA LYS A 147 11.03 -41.21 -35.79
C LYS A 147 12.31 -41.73 -36.42
N ILE A 148 13.33 -40.89 -36.59
CA ILE A 148 14.65 -41.30 -37.09
C ILE A 148 15.36 -42.11 -36.00
N GLU A 149 15.40 -41.61 -34.77
CA GLU A 149 15.99 -42.31 -33.61
C GLU A 149 15.33 -43.67 -33.36
N GLU A 150 14.00 -43.76 -33.47
CA GLU A 150 13.25 -45.03 -33.36
C GLU A 150 13.62 -46.03 -34.46
N ARG A 151 13.76 -45.56 -35.72
CA ARG A 151 14.19 -46.42 -36.84
C ARG A 151 15.64 -46.88 -36.71
N GLU A 152 16.54 -45.99 -36.30
CA GLU A 152 17.94 -46.35 -36.07
C GLU A 152 18.08 -47.35 -34.92
N ALA A 153 17.23 -47.25 -33.88
CA ALA A 153 17.19 -48.23 -32.79
C ALA A 153 16.63 -49.58 -33.25
N GLU A 154 15.62 -49.60 -34.13
CA GLU A 154 15.07 -50.82 -34.73
C GLU A 154 16.10 -51.52 -35.64
N GLU A 155 16.80 -50.77 -36.50
CA GLU A 155 17.85 -51.29 -37.40
C GLU A 155 19.10 -51.80 -36.66
N GLN A 156 19.39 -51.30 -35.45
CA GLN A 156 20.48 -51.80 -34.61
C GLN A 156 20.10 -53.01 -33.74
N ALA A 157 18.81 -53.33 -33.65
CA ALA A 157 18.29 -54.46 -32.87
C ALA A 157 18.07 -55.74 -33.71
N GLU A 158 18.14 -55.65 -35.05
CA GLU A 158 18.20 -56.77 -36.00
C GLU A 158 19.63 -57.26 -36.26
#